data_AF-A0A1H8WL34-F1
#
_entry.id   AF-A0A1H8WL34-F1
#
_cell.length_a   1.000
_cell.length_b   1.000
_cell.length_c   1.000
_cell.angle_alpha   90.00
_cell.angle_beta   90.00
_cell.angle_gamma   90.00
#
_symmetry.space_group_name_H-M   'P 1'
#
loop_
_entity.id
_entity.type
_entity.pdbx_description
1 polymer ?
#
loop_
_entity_poly.entity_id
_entity_poly.type
_entity_poly.pdbx_seq_one_letter_code
_entity_poly.pdbx_strand_id
1 'polypeptide(L)'
;MARDPAIPDSIVFRRLWDDGMPARDIAERFGVSYMTVNRLAARYGYPARGAPKLPDCAEFRRMWAEGVRTEDIAAHFGVSAGLVSSRAKQCGLPPRAKMGPKLTDSAE
;
A
#
# COMPACT_ATOMS: atom_id res chain seq x y z
N MET A 1 -29.05 6.90 6.43
CA MET A 1 -27.64 6.58 6.08
C MET A 1 -27.50 6.89 4.59
N ALA A 2 -26.86 7.93 4.09
CA ALA A 2 -25.65 8.61 4.51
C ALA A 2 -25.85 10.12 4.56
N ARG A 3 -25.39 10.76 5.65
CA ARG A 3 -25.07 12.19 5.60
C ARG A 3 -23.83 12.29 4.73
N ASP A 4 -23.95 12.87 3.54
CA ASP A 4 -22.79 13.41 2.83
C ASP A 4 -22.05 14.30 3.84
N PRO A 5 -20.85 13.93 4.33
CA PRO A 5 -20.06 14.90 5.04
C PRO A 5 -19.77 15.96 3.99
N ALA A 6 -20.15 17.21 4.25
CA ALA A 6 -19.83 18.35 3.40
C ALA A 6 -18.32 18.36 3.19
N ILE A 7 -17.86 17.77 2.08
CA ILE A 7 -16.45 17.82 1.69
C ILE A 7 -16.22 19.29 1.34
N PRO A 8 -15.37 20.02 2.08
CA PRO A 8 -15.12 21.42 1.79
C PRO A 8 -14.41 21.50 0.45
N ASP A 9 -15.11 22.08 -0.51
CA ASP A 9 -14.63 22.64 -1.76
C ASP A 9 -13.73 21.74 -2.64
N SER A 10 -14.31 21.30 -3.76
CA SER A 10 -13.64 20.53 -4.81
C SER A 10 -12.35 21.18 -5.31
N ILE A 11 -12.15 22.48 -5.14
CA ILE A 11 -10.93 23.19 -5.55
C ILE A 11 -9.75 22.86 -4.62
N VAL A 12 -9.96 22.81 -3.30
CA VAL A 12 -8.90 22.54 -2.33
C VAL A 12 -8.41 21.10 -2.48
N PHE A 13 -9.34 20.15 -2.67
CA PHE A 13 -9.00 18.76 -2.97
C PHE A 13 -8.15 18.65 -4.24
N ARG A 14 -8.57 19.30 -5.34
CA ARG A 14 -7.84 19.28 -6.62
C ARG A 14 -6.43 19.82 -6.47
N ARG A 15 -6.25 20.96 -5.80
CA ARG A 15 -4.92 21.53 -5.54
C ARG A 15 -4.02 20.58 -4.76
N LEU A 16 -4.51 20.06 -3.63
CA LEU A 16 -3.73 19.11 -2.83
C LEU A 16 -3.37 17.83 -3.60
N TRP A 17 -4.30 17.37 -4.45
CA TRP A 17 -4.03 16.26 -5.34
C TRP A 17 -2.95 16.64 -6.35
N ASP A 18 -3.11 17.73 -7.11
CA ASP A 18 -2.16 18.20 -8.12
C ASP A 18 -0.76 18.48 -7.55
N ASP A 19 -0.68 18.97 -6.31
CA ASP A 19 0.56 19.21 -5.54
C ASP A 19 1.32 17.90 -5.16
N GLY A 20 0.78 16.73 -5.51
CA GLY A 20 1.46 15.46 -5.24
C GLY A 20 1.22 14.91 -3.83
N MET A 21 0.36 15.53 -3.02
CA MET A 21 0.11 15.08 -1.64
C MET A 21 -0.46 13.65 -1.63
N PRO A 22 0.03 12.76 -0.75
CA PRO A 22 -0.48 11.40 -0.67
C PRO A 22 -1.90 11.39 -0.11
N ALA A 23 -2.71 10.43 -0.58
CA ALA A 23 -4.12 10.35 -0.22
C ALA A 23 -4.39 10.21 1.28
N ARG A 24 -3.42 9.71 2.07
CA ARG A 24 -3.51 9.63 3.54
C ARG A 24 -3.44 11.00 4.19
N ASP A 25 -2.47 11.83 3.83
CA ASP A 25 -2.32 13.18 4.38
C ASP A 25 -3.50 14.08 3.98
N ILE A 26 -4.00 13.91 2.75
CA ILE A 26 -5.25 14.54 2.31
C ILE A 26 -6.40 14.10 3.22
N ALA A 27 -6.50 12.80 3.50
CA ALA A 27 -7.56 12.25 4.34
C ALA A 27 -7.51 12.78 5.77
N GLU A 28 -6.33 12.84 6.38
CA GLU A 28 -6.10 13.39 7.71
C GLU A 28 -6.51 14.87 7.78
N ARG A 29 -6.14 15.67 6.78
CA ARG A 29 -6.51 17.09 6.70
C ARG A 29 -8.02 17.32 6.64
N PHE A 30 -8.73 16.44 5.93
CA PHE A 30 -10.19 16.51 5.81
C PHE A 30 -10.95 15.70 6.88
N GLY A 31 -10.25 15.00 7.78
CA GLY A 31 -10.88 14.12 8.78
C GLY A 31 -11.66 12.95 8.18
N VAL A 32 -11.30 12.49 6.97
CA VAL A 32 -11.97 11.38 6.27
C VAL A 32 -11.05 10.16 6.16
N SER A 33 -11.59 9.05 5.65
CA SER A 33 -10.77 7.89 5.29
C SER A 33 -10.07 8.12 3.95
N TYR A 34 -8.85 7.59 3.79
CA TYR A 34 -8.13 7.55 2.51
C TYR A 34 -8.94 6.83 1.40
N MET A 35 -9.84 5.91 1.77
CA MET A 35 -10.80 5.29 0.85
C MET A 35 -11.76 6.33 0.24
N THR A 36 -12.23 7.29 1.05
CA THR A 36 -13.09 8.40 0.61
C THR A 36 -12.33 9.32 -0.34
N VAL A 37 -11.08 9.66 -0.03
CA VAL A 37 -10.18 10.45 -0.89
C VAL A 37 -9.98 9.77 -2.26
N ASN A 38 -9.72 8.46 -2.29
CA ASN A 38 -9.58 7.71 -3.55
C ASN A 38 -10.88 7.66 -4.36
N ARG A 39 -12.04 7.52 -3.70
CA ARG A 39 -13.35 7.58 -4.36
C ARG A 39 -13.62 8.97 -4.95
N LEU A 40 -13.23 10.03 -4.26
CA LEU A 40 -13.31 11.40 -4.78
C LEU A 40 -12.41 11.61 -5.98
N ALA A 41 -11.15 11.18 -5.90
CA ALA A 41 -10.22 11.22 -7.02
C ALA A 41 -10.82 10.53 -8.25
N ALA A 42 -11.34 9.32 -8.08
CA ALA A 42 -12.01 8.58 -9.15
C ALA A 42 -13.25 9.32 -9.70
N ARG A 43 -14.08 9.91 -8.83
CA ARG A 43 -15.26 10.71 -9.23
C ARG A 43 -14.88 11.95 -10.03
N TYR A 44 -13.73 12.56 -9.73
CA TYR A 44 -13.21 13.73 -10.45
C TYR A 44 -12.35 13.35 -11.67
N GLY A 45 -12.19 12.06 -11.98
CA GLY A 45 -11.44 11.59 -13.14
C GLY A 45 -9.92 11.53 -12.95
N TYR A 46 -9.42 11.67 -11.73
CA TYR A 46 -7.99 11.52 -11.45
C TYR A 46 -7.58 10.05 -11.47
N PRO A 47 -6.37 9.73 -12.00
CA PRO A 47 -5.85 8.39 -11.96
C PRO A 47 -5.60 7.98 -10.50
N ALA A 48 -5.95 6.74 -10.16
CA ALA A 48 -5.62 6.19 -8.86
C ALA A 48 -4.10 6.27 -8.64
N ARG A 49 -3.66 6.98 -7.60
CA ARG A 49 -2.27 6.93 -7.16
C ARG A 49 -2.04 5.53 -6.60
N GLY A 50 -1.47 4.68 -7.44
CA GLY A 50 -1.25 3.28 -7.12
C GLY A 50 -0.48 3.16 -5.81
N ALA A 51 -0.81 2.14 -5.03
CA ALA A 51 0.01 1.73 -3.89
C ALA A 51 1.48 1.63 -4.35
N PRO A 52 2.46 1.92 -3.47
CA PRO A 52 3.86 1.76 -3.79
C PRO A 52 4.07 0.39 -4.41
N LYS A 53 4.55 0.36 -5.67
CA LYS A 53 4.84 -0.89 -6.35
C LYS A 53 6.23 -1.30 -5.93
N LEU A 54 6.32 -2.45 -5.25
CA LEU A 54 7.60 -3.11 -5.04
C LEU A 54 8.23 -3.40 -6.42
N PRO A 55 9.43 -2.89 -6.75
CA PRO A 55 10.06 -3.21 -8.01
C PRO A 55 10.30 -4.72 -8.12
N ASP A 56 9.97 -5.31 -9.28
CA ASP A 56 10.38 -6.68 -9.59
C ASP A 56 11.83 -6.63 -10.05
N CYS A 57 12.70 -6.68 -9.07
CA CYS A 57 14.13 -6.72 -9.25
C CYS A 57 14.63 -8.16 -9.11
N ALA A 58 15.79 -8.44 -9.72
CA ALA A 58 16.47 -9.72 -9.55
C ALA A 58 16.68 -10.08 -8.08
N GLU A 59 16.91 -9.07 -7.24
CA GLU A 59 17.07 -9.22 -5.79
C GLU A 59 15.80 -9.71 -5.11
N PHE A 60 14.62 -9.16 -5.44
CA PHE A 60 13.34 -9.66 -4.92
C PHE A 60 13.13 -11.14 -5.27
N ARG A 61 13.39 -11.51 -6.53
CA ARG A 61 13.24 -12.90 -7.00
C ARG A 61 14.23 -13.83 -6.30
N ARG A 62 15.47 -13.37 -6.09
CA ARG A 62 16.50 -14.11 -5.36
C ARG A 62 16.10 -14.35 -3.92
N MET A 63 15.74 -13.31 -3.17
CA MET A 63 15.27 -13.44 -1.78
C MET A 63 14.03 -14.33 -1.67
N TRP A 64 13.11 -14.25 -2.65
CA TRP A 64 11.93 -15.13 -2.71
C TRP A 64 12.32 -16.60 -2.90
N ALA A 65 13.22 -16.88 -3.84
CA ALA A 65 13.71 -18.22 -4.15
C ALA A 65 14.55 -18.84 -3.01
N GLU A 66 15.33 -18.02 -2.31
CA GLU A 66 16.11 -18.41 -1.13
C GLU A 66 15.23 -18.70 0.10
N GLY A 67 13.92 -18.46 0.02
CA GLY A 67 13.01 -18.73 1.13
C GLY A 67 13.01 -17.66 2.23
N VAL A 68 13.59 -16.48 1.97
CA VAL A 68 13.62 -15.36 2.92
C VAL A 68 12.20 -14.98 3.33
N ARG A 69 11.99 -14.71 4.62
CA ARG A 69 10.67 -14.43 5.18
C ARG A 69 10.09 -13.16 4.58
N THR A 70 8.76 -13.12 4.46
CA THR A 70 8.04 -11.96 3.94
C THR A 70 8.29 -10.70 4.73
N GLU A 71 8.48 -10.81 6.05
CA GLU A 71 8.78 -9.67 6.93
C GLU A 71 10.18 -9.09 6.65
N ASP A 72 11.17 -9.94 6.43
CA ASP A 72 12.54 -9.52 6.17
C ASP A 72 12.68 -8.93 4.76
N ILE A 73 12.00 -9.52 3.76
CA ILE A 73 11.87 -8.94 2.43
C ILE A 73 11.17 -7.57 2.52
N ALA A 74 10.10 -7.47 3.30
CA ALA A 74 9.37 -6.23 3.48
C ALA A 74 10.24 -5.13 4.13
N ALA A 75 11.00 -5.49 5.16
CA ALA A 75 11.96 -4.58 5.80
C ALA A 75 13.07 -4.15 4.83
N HIS A 76 13.64 -5.09 4.07
CA HIS A 76 14.70 -4.82 3.09
C HIS A 76 14.26 -3.81 2.03
N PHE A 77 13.03 -3.92 1.53
CA PHE A 77 12.50 -3.00 0.52
C PHE A 77 11.72 -1.81 1.09
N GLY A 78 11.60 -1.68 2.42
CA GLY A 78 10.84 -0.60 3.05
C GLY A 78 9.33 -0.64 2.74
N VAL A 79 8.74 -1.82 2.59
CA VAL A 79 7.32 -2.02 2.26
C VAL A 79 6.60 -2.88 3.31
N SER A 80 5.30 -3.13 3.12
CA SER A 80 4.55 -4.05 3.97
C SER A 80 4.65 -5.51 3.49
N ALA A 81 4.59 -6.47 4.42
CA ALA A 81 4.60 -7.90 4.10
C ALA A 81 3.43 -8.33 3.19
N GLY A 82 2.28 -7.65 3.29
CA GLY A 82 1.15 -7.84 2.39
C GLY A 82 1.46 -7.46 0.94
N LEU A 83 2.27 -6.40 0.74
CA LEU A 83 2.73 -5.98 -0.58
C LEU A 83 3.69 -7.02 -1.18
N VAL A 84 4.61 -7.57 -0.38
CA VAL A 84 5.54 -8.64 -0.80
C VAL A 84 4.78 -9.85 -1.35
N SER A 85 3.78 -10.33 -0.61
CA SER A 85 2.95 -11.46 -1.03
C SER A 85 2.15 -11.18 -2.30
N SER A 86 1.60 -9.96 -2.40
CA SER A 86 0.85 -9.51 -3.58
C SER A 86 1.77 -9.39 -4.79
N ARG A 87 3.01 -8.93 -4.58
CA ARG A 87 4.01 -8.78 -5.63
C ARG A 87 4.48 -10.12 -6.15
N ALA A 88 4.72 -11.10 -5.28
CA ALA A 88 5.10 -12.45 -5.71
C ALA A 88 4.06 -13.08 -6.65
N LYS A 89 2.77 -12.91 -6.33
CA LYS A 89 1.66 -13.32 -7.19
C LYS A 89 1.68 -12.58 -8.54
N GLN A 90 1.87 -11.26 -8.52
CA GLN A 90 1.97 -10.45 -9.75
C GLN A 90 3.19 -10.81 -10.61
N CYS A 91 4.27 -11.31 -10.01
CA CYS A 91 5.46 -11.79 -10.74
C CYS A 91 5.31 -13.23 -11.26
N GLY A 92 4.21 -13.93 -10.94
CA GLY A 92 4.04 -15.34 -11.27
C GLY A 92 4.99 -16.27 -10.50
N LEU A 93 5.52 -15.83 -9.35
CA LEU A 93 6.40 -16.66 -8.53
C LEU A 93 5.60 -17.77 -7.83
N PRO A 94 6.19 -18.96 -7.65
CA PRO A 94 5.50 -20.08 -7.04
C PRO A 94 5.05 -19.72 -5.61
N PRO A 95 3.82 -20.10 -5.22
CA PRO A 95 3.33 -19.88 -3.87
C PRO A 95 4.19 -20.68 -2.89
N ARG A 96 4.72 -19.99 -1.88
CA ARG A 96 5.42 -20.63 -0.77
C ARG A 96 4.38 -21.10 0.25
N ALA A 97 4.63 -22.24 0.88
CA ALA A 97 3.78 -22.70 1.98
C ALA A 97 3.66 -21.58 3.04
N LYS A 98 2.47 -21.37 3.59
CA LYS A 98 2.27 -20.40 4.67
C LYS A 98 3.15 -20.84 5.84
N MET A 99 4.28 -20.16 6.05
CA MET A 99 5.06 -20.35 7.25
C MET A 99 4.16 -19.94 8.42
N GLY A 100 3.98 -20.83 9.39
CA GLY A 100 3.17 -20.58 10.58
C GLY A 100 3.68 -19.38 11.40
N PRO A 101 2.97 -19.02 12.49
CA PRO A 101 3.30 -17.85 13.30
C PRO A 101 4.77 -17.84 13.73
N LYS A 102 5.34 -16.65 13.94
CA LYS A 102 6.67 -16.48 14.54
C LYS A 102 6.77 -17.35 15.79
N LEU A 103 7.63 -18.38 15.76
CA LEU A 103 8.25 -18.88 16.97
C LEU A 103 9.17 -17.74 17.42
N THR A 104 8.65 -16.83 18.23
CA THR A 104 9.46 -15.86 18.96
C THR A 104 10.26 -16.67 19.97
N ASP A 105 11.50 -16.99 19.62
CA ASP A 105 12.51 -17.27 20.63
C ASP A 105 12.86 -15.91 21.27
N SER A 106 12.15 -15.60 22.35
CA SER A 106 12.57 -14.60 23.32
C SER A 106 12.96 -15.37 24.56
N ALA A 107 14.19 -15.89 24.55
CA ALA A 107 14.91 -16.26 25.75
C ALA A 107 15.95 -15.15 26.01
N GLU A 108 15.58 -14.18 26.84
CA GLU A 108 16.51 -13.49 27.75
C GLU A 108 15.73 -12.96 28.96
#